data_AF-A0A9Q4CY05-F1
#
_entry.id   AF-A0A9Q4CY05-F1
#
_cell.length_a   1.000
_cell.length_b   1.000
_cell.length_c   1.000
_cell.angle_alpha   90.00
_cell.angle_beta   90.00
_cell.angle_gamma   90.00
#
_symmetry.space_group_name_H-M   'P 1'
#
loop_
_entity.id
_entity.type
_entity.pdbx_description
1 polymer ?
#
loop_
_entity_poly.entity_id
_entity_poly.type
_entity_poly.pdbx_seq_one_letter_code
_entity_poly.pdbx_strand_id
1 'polypeptide(L)'
;MYRTWVNLHYCRERRIRLSGPRLGRPSKVEQSVHKKIESQDSAERNAIEGKFGEGKRRYGLDRIRARLQNTSLTVISLQMLVMNLERWLRLSGSRTTY
;
A
#
# COMPACT_ATOMS: atom_id res chain seq x y z
N MET A 1 -11.39 -3.46 3.10
CA MET A 1 -12.20 -3.60 4.33
C MET A 1 -13.46 -2.77 4.15
N TYR A 2 -14.65 -3.36 4.31
CA TYR A 2 -15.92 -2.64 4.15
C TYR A 2 -16.21 -1.72 5.34
N ARG A 3 -16.98 -0.64 5.15
CA ARG A 3 -17.39 0.29 6.21
C ARG A 3 -18.60 -0.26 7.01
N THR A 4 -18.40 -1.35 7.73
CA THR A 4 -19.40 -1.86 8.68
C THR A 4 -19.16 -1.29 10.08
N TRP A 5 -20.18 -1.29 10.95
CA TRP A 5 -20.04 -0.83 12.34
C TRP A 5 -18.93 -1.56 13.10
N VAL A 6 -18.86 -2.88 12.93
CA VAL A 6 -17.79 -3.74 13.50
C VAL A 6 -16.40 -3.23 13.09
N ASN A 7 -16.23 -2.96 11.79
CA ASN A 7 -14.95 -2.50 11.24
C ASN A 7 -14.59 -1.08 11.71
N LEU A 8 -15.59 -0.20 11.84
CA LEU A 8 -15.38 1.15 12.37
C LEU A 8 -14.96 1.13 13.84
N HIS A 9 -15.61 0.32 14.68
CA HIS A 9 -15.21 0.13 16.07
C HIS A 9 -13.79 -0.43 16.19
N TYR A 10 -13.52 -1.51 15.45
CA TYR A 10 -12.20 -2.15 15.41
C TYR A 10 -11.08 -1.17 15.06
N CYS A 11 -11.30 -0.33 14.04
CA CYS A 11 -10.33 0.66 13.60
C CYS A 11 -10.20 1.82 14.60
N ARG A 12 -11.31 2.27 15.21
CA ARG A 12 -11.29 3.33 16.23
C ARG A 12 -10.49 2.93 17.46
N GLU A 13 -10.68 1.71 17.96
CA GLU A 13 -9.92 1.15 19.08
C GLU A 13 -8.41 1.13 18.81
N ARG A 14 -8.04 0.81 17.57
CA ARG A 14 -6.64 0.68 17.13
C ARG A 14 -6.04 1.96 16.57
N ARG A 15 -6.77 3.09 16.67
CA ARG A 15 -6.37 4.39 16.12
C ARG A 15 -6.04 4.34 14.61
N ILE A 16 -6.72 3.46 13.88
CA ILE A 16 -6.62 3.33 12.42
C ILE A 16 -7.61 4.32 11.80
N ARG A 17 -7.11 5.29 11.04
CA ARG A 17 -7.94 6.25 10.29
C ARG A 17 -8.57 5.55 9.08
N LEU A 18 -9.90 5.60 8.98
CA LEU A 18 -10.64 5.04 7.85
C LEU A 18 -11.19 6.15 6.94
N SER A 19 -10.76 6.16 5.68
CA SER A 19 -11.20 7.11 4.65
C SER A 19 -12.70 6.99 4.39
N GLY A 20 -13.39 8.13 4.35
CA GLY A 20 -14.75 8.26 3.83
C GLY A 20 -15.83 8.76 4.79
N PRO A 21 -17.01 9.10 4.25
CA PRO A 21 -18.07 9.79 4.98
C PRO A 21 -18.65 8.91 6.10
N ARG A 22 -19.13 9.54 7.18
CA ARG A 22 -19.78 8.85 8.30
C ARG A 22 -20.95 7.98 7.81
N LEU A 23 -21.24 6.89 8.51
CA LEU A 23 -22.44 6.10 8.25
C LEU A 23 -23.68 6.98 8.49
N GLY A 24 -24.63 6.95 7.55
CA GLY A 24 -25.78 7.86 7.51
C GLY A 24 -25.69 8.87 6.36
N ARG A 25 -26.55 9.90 6.37
CA ARG A 25 -26.56 10.95 5.35
C ARG A 25 -25.52 12.03 5.68
N PRO A 26 -24.43 12.18 4.92
CA PRO A 26 -23.46 13.24 5.15
C PRO A 26 -24.00 14.59 4.66
N SER A 27 -23.61 15.69 5.33
CA SER A 27 -23.94 17.04 4.85
C SER A 27 -23.20 17.35 3.54
N LYS A 28 -23.73 18.31 2.76
CA LYS A 28 -23.19 18.65 1.43
C LYS A 28 -21.76 19.19 1.49
N VAL A 29 -21.40 19.88 2.58
CA VAL A 29 -20.07 20.43 2.83
C VAL A 29 -19.09 19.32 3.26
N GLU A 30 -19.51 18.42 4.14
CA GLU A 30 -18.67 17.29 4.56
C GLU A 30 -18.36 16.34 3.40
N GLN A 31 -19.29 16.18 2.44
CA GLN A 31 -19.09 15.33 1.26
C GLN A 31 -17.89 15.77 0.40
N SER A 32 -17.71 17.06 0.17
CA SER A 32 -16.60 17.55 -0.68
C SER A 32 -15.24 17.34 -0.02
N VAL A 33 -15.16 17.61 1.29
CA VAL A 33 -13.95 17.39 2.10
C VAL A 33 -13.60 15.90 2.15
N HIS A 34 -14.57 15.04 2.46
CA HIS A 34 -14.36 13.59 2.49
C HIS A 34 -13.90 13.04 1.14
N LYS A 35 -14.50 13.51 0.03
CA LYS A 35 -14.09 13.09 -1.32
C LYS A 35 -12.64 13.42 -1.62
N LYS A 36 -12.16 14.60 -1.21
CA LYS A 36 -10.75 15.00 -1.41
C LYS A 36 -9.81 14.11 -0.60
N ILE A 37 -10.15 13.83 0.66
CA ILE A 37 -9.36 12.95 1.53
C ILE A 37 -9.35 11.51 0.98
N GLU A 38 -10.50 10.98 0.56
CA GLU A 38 -10.60 9.64 -0.03
C GLU A 38 -9.77 9.49 -1.31
N SER A 39 -9.75 10.53 -2.14
CA SER A 39 -8.94 10.55 -3.36
C SER A 39 -7.45 10.49 -3.03
N GLN A 40 -6.99 11.28 -2.06
CA GLN A 40 -5.59 11.27 -1.62
C GLN A 40 -5.21 9.91 -1.03
N ASP A 41 -6.02 9.40 -0.09
CA ASP A 41 -5.79 8.10 0.55
C ASP A 41 -5.77 6.96 -0.46
N SER A 42 -6.62 7.04 -1.50
CA SER A 42 -6.66 6.02 -2.56
C SER A 42 -5.46 6.13 -3.50
N ALA A 43 -4.98 7.33 -3.81
CA ALA A 43 -3.75 7.51 -4.58
C ALA A 43 -2.53 6.91 -3.86
N GLU A 44 -2.41 7.16 -2.56
CA GLU A 44 -1.35 6.58 -1.72
C GLU A 44 -1.43 5.05 -1.68
N ARG A 45 -2.64 4.51 -1.48
CA ARG A 45 -2.88 3.06 -1.48
C ARG A 45 -2.53 2.44 -2.83
N ASN A 46 -2.95 3.05 -3.94
CA ASN A 46 -2.66 2.57 -5.28
C ASN A 46 -1.16 2.50 -5.55
N ALA A 47 -0.39 3.49 -5.10
CA ALA A 47 1.07 3.48 -5.24
C ALA A 47 1.71 2.29 -4.49
N ILE A 48 1.23 2.01 -3.29
CA ILE A 48 1.68 0.88 -2.46
C ILE A 48 1.29 -0.45 -3.12
N GLU A 49 0.02 -0.63 -3.46
CA GLU A 49 -0.50 -1.85 -4.12
C GLU A 49 0.20 -2.11 -5.45
N GLY A 50 0.46 -1.06 -6.23
CA GLY A 50 1.23 -1.13 -7.47
C GLY A 50 2.63 -1.69 -7.24
N LYS A 51 3.32 -1.27 -6.18
CA LYS A 51 4.65 -1.82 -5.83
C LYS A 51 4.61 -3.27 -5.38
N PHE A 52 3.60 -3.66 -4.61
CA PHE A 52 3.40 -5.07 -4.29
C PHE A 52 3.06 -5.91 -5.53
N GLY A 53 2.27 -5.38 -6.46
CA GLY A 53 1.96 -6.00 -7.74
C GLY A 53 3.22 -6.20 -8.60
N GLU A 54 4.08 -5.19 -8.68
CA GLU A 54 5.40 -5.29 -9.33
C GLU A 54 6.25 -6.39 -8.66
N GLY A 55 6.32 -6.38 -7.33
CA GLY A 55 7.02 -7.39 -6.53
C GLY A 55 6.57 -8.83 -6.83
N LYS A 56 5.26 -9.06 -6.98
CA LYS A 56 4.73 -10.38 -7.34
C LYS A 56 5.07 -10.72 -8.80
N ARG A 57 4.68 -9.86 -9.75
CA ARG A 57 4.77 -10.16 -11.19
C ARG A 57 6.19 -10.20 -11.72
N ARG A 58 6.97 -9.15 -11.48
CA ARG A 58 8.31 -8.96 -12.06
C ARG A 58 9.40 -9.64 -11.25
N TYR A 59 9.22 -9.66 -9.93
CA TYR A 59 10.21 -10.12 -8.98
C TYR A 59 9.87 -11.47 -8.35
N GLY A 60 8.72 -12.07 -8.67
CA GLY A 60 8.41 -13.45 -8.30
C GLY A 60 8.09 -13.68 -6.83
N LEU A 61 7.67 -12.65 -6.08
CA LEU A 61 7.26 -12.81 -4.68
C LEU A 61 6.11 -13.82 -4.49
N ASP A 62 5.28 -14.03 -5.51
CA ASP A 62 4.20 -15.03 -5.51
C ASP A 62 4.66 -16.46 -5.84
N ARG A 63 5.91 -16.61 -6.28
CA ARG A 63 6.51 -17.87 -6.73
C ARG A 63 7.53 -18.45 -5.75
N ILE A 64 7.61 -17.90 -4.54
CA ILE A 64 8.48 -18.42 -3.47
C ILE A 64 7.89 -19.74 -2.95
N ARG A 65 8.57 -20.86 -3.22
CA ARG A 65 8.17 -22.21 -2.79
C ARG A 65 9.16 -22.83 -1.79
N ALA A 66 9.91 -21.99 -1.07
CA ALA A 66 10.81 -22.46 -0.03
C ALA A 66 10.01 -23.17 1.07
N ARG A 67 10.49 -24.34 1.51
CA ARG A 67 9.77 -25.18 2.50
C ARG A 67 9.96 -24.72 3.93
N LEU A 68 11.14 -24.21 4.26
CA LEU A 68 11.48 -23.73 5.59
C LEU A 68 11.18 -22.24 5.71
N GLN A 69 10.75 -21.82 6.90
CA GLN A 69 10.43 -20.42 7.20
C GLN A 69 11.67 -19.52 7.02
N ASN A 70 12.82 -19.93 7.52
CA ASN A 70 14.08 -19.18 7.41
C ASN A 70 14.47 -18.95 5.94
N THR A 71 14.44 -19.99 5.10
CA THR A 71 14.74 -19.86 3.67
C THR A 71 13.73 -18.95 2.97
N SER A 72 12.43 -19.08 3.30
CA SER A 72 11.38 -18.22 2.75
C SER A 72 11.63 -16.75 3.09
N LEU A 73 11.93 -16.45 4.36
CA LEU A 73 12.26 -15.09 4.82
C LEU A 73 13.48 -14.53 4.09
N THR A 74 14.56 -15.31 3.97
CA THR A 74 15.77 -14.88 3.25
C THR A 74 15.47 -14.54 1.79
N VAL A 75 14.70 -15.36 1.09
CA VAL A 75 14.32 -15.10 -0.31
C VAL A 75 13.47 -13.82 -0.42
N ILE A 76 12.48 -13.64 0.47
CA ILE A 76 11.68 -12.41 0.52
C ILE A 76 12.57 -11.19 0.76
N SER A 77 13.49 -11.26 1.73
CA SER A 77 14.42 -10.17 2.06
C SER A 77 15.32 -9.80 0.89
N LEU A 78 15.91 -10.79 0.21
CA LEU A 78 16.72 -10.57 -0.98
C LEU A 78 15.89 -9.93 -2.10
N GLN A 79 14.64 -10.35 -2.27
CA GLN A 79 13.78 -9.78 -3.30
C GLN A 79 13.47 -8.31 -3.05
N MET A 80 13.19 -7.95 -1.79
CA MET A 80 12.99 -6.55 -1.38
C MET A 80 14.26 -5.72 -1.54
N LEU A 81 15.44 -6.29 -1.25
CA LEU A 81 16.72 -5.63 -1.47
C LEU A 81 16.93 -5.30 -2.95
N VAL A 82 16.74 -6.27 -3.84
CA VAL A 82 16.90 -6.08 -5.30
C VAL A 82 15.92 -5.03 -5.82
N MET A 83 14.65 -5.06 -5.40
CA MET A 83 13.66 -4.05 -5.77
C MET A 83 14.09 -2.63 -5.39
N ASN A 84 14.65 -2.47 -4.18
CA ASN A 84 15.13 -1.19 -3.68
C ASN A 84 16.38 -0.72 -4.42
N LEU A 85 17.33 -1.61 -4.72
CA LEU A 85 18.53 -1.31 -5.49
C LEU A 85 18.19 -0.85 -6.91
N GLU A 86 17.26 -1.53 -7.60
CA GLU A 86 16.83 -1.12 -8.95
C GLU A 86 16.12 0.24 -8.92
N ARG A 87 15.32 0.51 -7.89
CA ARG A 87 14.73 1.84 -7.70
C ARG A 87 15.81 2.89 -7.51
N TRP A 88 16.80 2.63 -6.66
CA TRP A 88 17.90 3.55 -6.41
C TRP A 88 18.70 3.81 -7.68
N LEU A 89 19.08 2.76 -8.42
CA LEU A 89 19.82 2.88 -9.67
C LEU A 89 19.08 3.72 -10.71
N ARG A 90 17.77 3.52 -10.87
CA ARG A 90 16.93 4.35 -11.77
C ARG A 90 16.96 5.83 -11.38
N LEU A 91 16.81 6.13 -10.09
CA LEU A 91 16.82 7.51 -9.59
C LEU A 91 18.21 8.16 -9.68
N SER A 92 19.27 7.40 -9.47
CA SER A 92 20.65 7.87 -9.56
C SER A 92 21.08 8.10 -11.01
N GLY A 93 20.72 7.23 -11.95
CA GLY A 93 21.02 7.38 -13.37
C GLY A 93 20.34 8.60 -14.00
N SER A 94 19.13 8.95 -13.56
CA SER A 94 18.43 10.17 -14.00
C SER A 94 19.03 11.47 -13.46
N ARG A 95 19.89 11.42 -12.44
CA ARG A 95 20.54 12.61 -11.86
C ARG A 95 21.85 12.98 -12.56
N THR A 96 22.42 12.11 -13.38
CA THR A 96 23.74 12.32 -14.03
C THR A 96 23.62 12.91 -15.45
N THR A 97 22.41 13.18 -15.94
CA THR A 97 22.14 13.75 -17.29
C THR A 97 21.94 15.27 -17.32
N TYR A 98 22.49 16.01 -16.36
CA TYR A 98 22.54 17.49 -16.38
C TYR A 98 23.97 17.96 -16.16
#